data_AF-A0A0L6JJ17-F1
#
_entry.id   AF-A0A0L6JJ17-F1
#
_cell.length_a   1.000
_cell.length_b   1.000
_cell.length_c   1.000
_cell.angle_alpha   90.00
_cell.angle_beta   90.00
_cell.angle_gamma   90.00
#
_symmetry.space_group_name_H-M   'P 1'
#
loop_
_entity.id
_entity.type
_entity.pdbx_description
1 polymer ?
#
loop_
_entity_poly.entity_id
_entity_poly.type
_entity_poly.pdbx_seq_one_letter_code
_entity_poly.pdbx_strand_id
1 'polypeptide(L)'
;MKRLIIVSITLIMLLISWGILYSKVMQSPLHQSIFKQDISDIQVYGSTGTKKIEDGVLVDNIIKWFNQASDIRINKDFAGTTPESGIIINLKSGKRILILNSGSDFEIQRDDVRPENVSYWAKQQDIKVYLERLVAVQINEIQG
;
A
#
# COMPACT_ATOMS: atom_id res chain seq x y z
N MET A 1 -9.84 51.30 3.77
CA MET A 1 -8.62 50.79 4.46
C MET A 1 -8.92 49.67 5.45
N LYS A 2 -9.73 49.86 6.51
CA LYS A 2 -10.04 48.79 7.49
C LYS A 2 -10.57 47.48 6.88
N ARG A 3 -11.48 47.57 5.90
CA ARG A 3 -12.02 46.40 5.19
C ARG A 3 -10.95 45.62 4.40
N LEU A 4 -10.00 46.33 3.77
CA LEU A 4 -8.90 45.69 3.04
C LEU A 4 -7.95 44.96 4.00
N ILE A 5 -7.63 45.57 5.15
CA ILE A 5 -6.81 44.94 6.19
C ILE A 5 -7.47 43.66 6.70
N ILE A 6 -8.78 43.69 6.99
CA ILE A 6 -9.52 42.50 7.44
C ILE A 6 -9.51 41.40 6.38
N VAL A 7 -9.72 41.73 5.11
CA VAL A 7 -9.67 40.76 4.00
C VAL A 7 -8.27 40.15 3.88
N SER A 8 -7.21 40.97 3.94
CA SER A 8 -5.83 40.49 3.88
C SER A 8 -5.49 39.54 5.03
N ILE A 9 -5.87 39.89 6.27
CA ILE A 9 -5.65 39.03 7.44
C ILE A 9 -6.42 37.71 7.30
N THR A 10 -7.67 37.76 6.84
CA THR A 10 -8.50 36.57 6.64
C THR A 10 -7.89 35.63 5.59
N LEU A 11 -7.40 36.19 4.48
CA LEU A 11 -6.72 35.43 3.43
C LEU A 11 -5.44 34.78 3.95
N ILE A 12 -4.63 35.51 4.71
CA ILE A 12 -3.40 34.98 5.33
C ILE A 12 -3.74 33.83 6.29
N MET A 13 -4.76 33.98 7.14
CA MET A 13 -5.22 32.93 8.05
C MET A 13 -5.70 31.67 7.30
N LEU A 14 -6.40 31.84 6.18
CA LEU A 14 -6.80 30.73 5.31
C LEU A 14 -5.59 30.00 4.71
N LEU A 15 -4.61 30.75 4.19
CA LEU A 15 -3.40 30.18 3.60
C LEU A 15 -2.56 29.42 4.64
N ILE A 16 -2.40 29.98 5.85
CA ILE A 16 -1.69 29.31 6.95
C ILE A 16 -2.43 28.03 7.36
N SER A 17 -3.75 28.09 7.52
CA SER A 17 -4.56 26.91 7.88
C SER A 17 -4.43 25.81 6.82
N TRP A 18 -4.47 26.19 5.54
CA TRP A 18 -4.28 25.26 4.42
C TRP A 18 -2.88 24.64 4.42
N GLY A 19 -1.84 25.45 4.65
CA GLY A 19 -0.46 24.98 4.73
C GLY A 19 -0.24 23.98 5.87
N ILE A 20 -0.84 24.22 7.04
CA ILE A 20 -0.77 23.28 8.18
C ILE A 20 -1.47 21.97 7.85
N LEU A 21 -2.66 22.02 7.26
CA LEU A 21 -3.40 20.81 6.86
C LEU A 21 -2.62 20.00 5.83
N TYR A 22 -2.07 20.67 4.81
CA TYR A 22 -1.27 20.03 3.77
C TYR A 22 0.00 19.36 4.35
N SER A 23 0.70 20.06 5.25
CA SER A 23 1.90 19.53 5.89
C SER A 23 1.61 18.27 6.72
N LYS A 24 0.51 18.26 7.48
CA LYS A 24 0.09 17.06 8.24
C LYS A 24 -0.15 15.86 7.33
N VAL A 25 -0.83 16.08 6.20
CA VAL A 25 -1.12 15.02 5.23
C VAL A 25 0.15 14.46 4.59
N MET A 26 1.15 15.30 4.32
CA MET A 26 2.44 14.84 3.77
C MET A 26 3.36 14.16 4.81
N GLN A 27 3.14 14.41 6.10
CA GLN A 27 3.86 13.76 7.19
C GLN A 27 3.23 12.43 7.63
N SER A 28 2.10 12.02 7.03
CA SER A 28 1.47 10.72 7.31
C SER A 28 2.49 9.58 7.13
N PRO A 29 2.51 8.57 8.01
CA PRO A 29 3.42 7.43 7.87
C PRO A 29 3.34 6.80 6.48
N LEU A 30 4.48 6.36 5.94
CA LEU A 30 4.50 5.60 4.68
C LEU A 30 3.73 4.29 4.81
N HIS A 31 3.87 3.65 5.97
CA HIS A 31 3.20 2.42 6.32
C HIS A 31 2.19 2.68 7.44
N GLN A 32 0.92 2.37 7.15
CA GLN A 32 -0.19 2.42 8.08
C GLN A 32 -0.90 1.08 8.07
N SER A 33 -1.16 0.50 9.23
CA SER A 33 -1.86 -0.78 9.32
C SER A 33 -3.24 -0.74 8.64
N ILE A 34 -3.65 -1.86 8.08
CA ILE A 34 -4.98 -2.07 7.52
C ILE A 34 -5.81 -3.02 8.40
N PHE A 35 -7.13 -2.87 8.33
CA PHE A 35 -8.07 -3.74 9.03
C PHE A 35 -8.91 -4.54 8.04
N LYS A 36 -9.27 -5.77 8.43
CA LYS A 36 -10.06 -6.67 7.59
C LYS A 36 -11.38 -6.04 7.13
N GLN A 37 -12.04 -5.24 7.99
CA GLN A 37 -13.29 -4.59 7.62
C GLN A 37 -13.17 -3.56 6.50
N ASP A 38 -11.97 -3.03 6.24
CA ASP A 38 -11.73 -1.99 5.23
C ASP A 38 -11.34 -2.58 3.87
N ILE A 39 -11.11 -3.90 3.81
CA ILE A 39 -10.71 -4.62 2.61
C ILE A 39 -11.94 -5.09 1.85
N SER A 40 -11.96 -4.84 0.54
CA SER A 40 -12.94 -5.37 -0.41
C SER A 40 -12.58 -6.81 -0.79
N ASP A 41 -11.34 -6.99 -1.25
CA ASP A 41 -10.80 -8.26 -1.69
C ASP A 41 -9.27 -8.22 -1.74
N ILE A 42 -8.66 -9.40 -1.75
CA ILE A 42 -7.23 -9.58 -1.96
C ILE A 42 -7.06 -10.46 -3.19
N GLN A 43 -6.16 -10.05 -4.08
CA GLN A 43 -5.82 -10.78 -5.30
C GLN A 43 -4.34 -11.05 -5.32
N VAL A 44 -3.95 -12.17 -5.93
CA VAL A 44 -2.56 -12.48 -6.27
C VAL A 44 -2.47 -12.45 -7.77
N TYR A 45 -1.41 -11.85 -8.29
CA TYR A 45 -1.10 -11.90 -9.71
C TYR A 45 0.29 -12.47 -9.94
N GLY A 46 0.45 -13.09 -11.10
CA GLY A 46 1.72 -13.59 -11.58
C GLY A 46 1.70 -13.80 -13.10
N SER A 47 2.69 -14.53 -13.61
CA SER A 47 2.79 -14.90 -15.02
C SER A 47 1.56 -15.62 -15.59
N THR A 48 0.79 -16.30 -14.73
CA THR A 48 -0.42 -17.06 -15.09
C THR A 48 -1.71 -16.24 -15.04
N GLY A 49 -1.65 -14.96 -14.64
CA GLY A 49 -2.79 -14.07 -14.53
C GLY A 49 -3.06 -13.62 -13.09
N THR A 50 -4.28 -13.12 -12.83
CA THR A 50 -4.70 -12.60 -11.53
C THR A 50 -5.83 -13.46 -10.96
N LYS A 51 -5.75 -13.84 -9.68
CA LYS A 51 -6.75 -14.66 -8.98
C LYS A 51 -7.10 -14.03 -7.64
N LYS A 52 -8.39 -14.01 -7.31
CA LYS A 52 -8.87 -13.59 -5.99
C LYS A 52 -8.58 -14.67 -4.94
N ILE A 53 -8.15 -14.26 -3.75
CA ILE A 53 -8.03 -15.13 -2.59
C ILE A 53 -9.39 -15.22 -1.89
N GLU A 54 -9.93 -16.43 -1.77
CA GLU A 54 -11.17 -16.72 -1.04
C GLU A 54 -10.93 -17.35 0.34
N ASP A 55 -9.72 -17.86 0.59
CA ASP A 55 -9.35 -18.42 1.89
C ASP A 55 -9.20 -17.32 2.94
N GLY A 56 -10.12 -17.33 3.92
CA GLY A 56 -10.16 -16.36 5.01
C GLY A 56 -8.93 -16.41 5.93
N VAL A 57 -8.32 -17.57 6.13
CA VAL A 57 -7.08 -17.73 6.92
C VAL A 57 -5.92 -17.08 6.18
N LEU A 58 -5.86 -17.28 4.86
CA LEU A 58 -4.84 -16.65 4.03
C LEU A 58 -4.96 -15.12 4.03
N VAL A 59 -6.18 -14.60 3.94
CA VAL A 59 -6.46 -13.16 4.06
C VAL A 59 -5.94 -12.62 5.40
N ASP A 60 -6.25 -13.28 6.52
CA ASP A 60 -5.82 -12.85 7.84
C ASP A 60 -4.29 -12.86 7.99
N ASN A 61 -3.63 -13.85 7.40
CA ASN A 61 -2.17 -13.92 7.39
C ASN A 61 -1.54 -12.78 6.57
N ILE A 62 -2.11 -12.42 5.42
CA ILE A 62 -1.62 -11.29 4.60
C ILE A 62 -1.80 -9.96 5.34
N ILE A 63 -2.93 -9.76 6.01
CA ILE A 63 -3.19 -8.54 6.80
C ILE A 63 -2.20 -8.46 7.97
N LYS A 64 -2.04 -9.55 8.71
CA LYS A 64 -1.09 -9.63 9.82
C LYS A 64 0.33 -9.36 9.35
N TRP A 65 0.72 -9.97 8.23
CA TRP A 65 2.00 -9.75 7.57
C TRP A 65 2.21 -8.26 7.31
N PHE A 66 1.29 -7.65 6.56
CA PHE A 66 1.38 -6.26 6.17
C PHE A 66 1.55 -5.38 7.41
N ASN A 67 0.72 -5.56 8.43
CA ASN A 67 0.73 -4.77 9.65
C ASN A 67 1.98 -4.94 10.52
N GLN A 68 2.74 -6.03 10.33
CA GLN A 68 3.95 -6.35 11.09
C GLN A 68 5.24 -6.07 10.31
N ALA A 69 5.14 -5.54 9.09
CA ALA A 69 6.28 -5.24 8.24
C ALA A 69 7.22 -4.23 8.92
N SER A 70 8.53 -4.41 8.71
CA SER A 70 9.58 -3.63 9.38
C SER A 70 10.62 -3.12 8.38
N ASP A 71 11.61 -2.36 8.86
CA ASP A 71 12.67 -1.75 8.02
C ASP A 71 12.10 -0.94 6.85
N ILE A 72 11.11 -0.09 7.17
CA ILE A 72 10.36 0.72 6.19
C ILE A 72 11.27 1.84 5.67
N ARG A 73 11.60 1.80 4.39
CA ARG A 73 12.49 2.78 3.74
C ARG A 73 11.86 3.28 2.46
N ILE A 74 11.84 4.60 2.27
CA ILE A 74 11.26 5.19 1.05
C ILE A 74 11.95 4.63 -0.20
N ASN A 75 11.15 4.26 -1.20
CA ASN A 75 11.63 3.90 -2.51
C ASN A 75 11.30 5.03 -3.48
N LYS A 76 12.28 5.87 -3.79
CA LYS A 76 12.09 7.02 -4.70
C LYS A 76 12.07 6.59 -6.16
N ASP A 77 12.69 5.45 -6.45
CA ASP A 77 12.97 5.05 -7.83
C ASP A 77 11.82 4.27 -8.45
N PHE A 78 10.86 3.76 -7.64
CA PHE A 78 9.73 2.89 -8.04
C PHE A 78 10.22 1.73 -8.93
N ALA A 79 10.19 0.46 -8.48
CA ALA A 79 10.61 -0.63 -9.37
C ALA A 79 9.71 -0.79 -10.62
N GLY A 80 8.63 -0.01 -10.71
CA GLY A 80 7.66 0.01 -11.80
C GLY A 80 6.36 -0.67 -11.39
N THR A 81 5.43 -0.81 -12.34
CA THR A 81 4.10 -1.38 -12.12
C THR A 81 4.01 -2.89 -12.37
N THR A 82 5.11 -3.54 -12.79
CA THR A 82 5.02 -4.89 -13.38
C THR A 82 6.09 -5.86 -12.87
N PRO A 83 6.19 -6.11 -11.56
CA PRO A 83 6.93 -7.26 -11.06
C PRO A 83 6.28 -8.55 -11.57
N GLU A 84 7.05 -9.63 -11.70
CA GLU A 84 6.56 -10.93 -12.21
C GLU A 84 5.43 -11.53 -11.36
N SER A 85 5.32 -11.13 -10.09
CA SER A 85 4.23 -11.52 -9.19
C SER A 85 4.05 -10.54 -8.04
N GLY A 86 2.86 -10.52 -7.46
CA GLY A 86 2.55 -9.68 -6.31
C GLY A 86 1.16 -9.92 -5.72
N ILE A 87 0.85 -9.20 -4.65
CA ILE A 87 -0.46 -9.16 -4.01
C ILE A 87 -1.08 -7.77 -4.22
N ILE A 88 -2.36 -7.75 -4.57
CA ILE A 88 -3.19 -6.56 -4.64
C ILE A 88 -4.20 -6.64 -3.50
N ILE A 89 -4.20 -5.65 -2.62
CA ILE A 89 -5.23 -5.49 -1.59
C ILE A 89 -6.11 -4.33 -2.03
N ASN A 90 -7.35 -4.64 -2.41
CA ASN A 90 -8.34 -3.63 -2.79
C ASN A 90 -9.10 -3.18 -1.55
N LEU A 91 -9.11 -1.88 -1.28
CA LEU A 91 -9.82 -1.29 -0.15
C LEU A 91 -11.24 -0.88 -0.58
N LYS A 92 -12.18 -0.90 0.36
CA LYS A 92 -13.56 -0.45 0.15
C LYS A 92 -13.68 1.03 -0.25
N SER A 93 -12.64 1.82 0.02
CA SER A 93 -12.52 3.20 -0.44
C SER A 93 -12.27 3.33 -1.95
N GLY A 94 -12.04 2.22 -2.66
CA GLY A 94 -11.64 2.20 -4.07
C GLY A 94 -10.13 2.40 -4.28
N LYS A 95 -9.37 2.51 -3.19
CA LYS A 95 -7.90 2.59 -3.19
C LYS A 95 -7.27 1.21 -3.14
N ARG A 96 -5.97 1.11 -3.43
CA ARG A 96 -5.26 -0.16 -3.48
C ARG A 96 -3.88 -0.10 -2.82
N ILE A 97 -3.48 -1.25 -2.30
CA ILE A 97 -2.14 -1.51 -1.81
C ILE A 97 -1.55 -2.64 -2.65
N LEU A 98 -0.37 -2.40 -3.23
CA LEU A 98 0.37 -3.39 -3.99
C LEU A 98 1.56 -3.86 -3.15
N ILE A 99 1.75 -5.17 -3.08
CA ILE A 99 2.87 -5.81 -2.42
C ILE A 99 3.63 -6.59 -3.48
N LEU A 100 4.83 -6.13 -3.79
CA LEU A 100 5.63 -6.62 -4.91
C LEU A 100 6.83 -7.39 -4.39
N ASN A 101 7.09 -8.55 -4.98
CA ASN A 101 8.30 -9.29 -4.69
C ASN A 101 9.48 -8.66 -5.45
N SER A 102 10.50 -8.19 -4.73
CA SER A 102 11.68 -7.53 -5.31
C SER A 102 12.98 -8.08 -4.72
N GLY A 103 13.05 -9.40 -4.54
CA GLY A 103 14.28 -10.11 -4.16
C GLY A 103 14.37 -10.43 -2.67
N SER A 104 15.10 -9.60 -1.90
CA SER A 104 15.25 -9.75 -0.44
C SER A 104 14.20 -8.99 0.36
N ASP A 105 13.68 -7.91 -0.23
CA ASP A 105 12.74 -6.98 0.37
C ASP A 105 11.48 -6.95 -0.51
N PHE A 106 10.37 -6.47 0.07
CA PHE A 106 9.13 -6.24 -0.66
C PHE A 106 8.99 -4.77 -0.98
N GLU A 107 8.59 -4.43 -2.20
CA GLU A 107 8.11 -3.09 -2.50
C GLU A 107 6.62 -3.00 -2.15
N ILE A 108 6.25 -1.95 -1.43
CA ILE A 108 4.87 -1.64 -1.14
C ILE A 108 4.51 -0.33 -1.83
N GLN A 109 3.49 -0.38 -2.68
CA GLN A 109 2.94 0.81 -3.32
C GLN A 109 1.54 1.09 -2.78
N ARG A 110 1.27 2.35 -2.44
CA ARG A 110 0.00 2.78 -1.84
C ARG A 110 -0.49 4.08 -2.45
N ASP A 111 -1.80 4.16 -2.64
CA ASP A 111 -2.50 5.37 -3.08
C ASP A 111 -3.58 5.84 -2.09
N ASP A 112 -3.56 5.29 -0.87
CA ASP A 112 -4.57 5.52 0.18
C ASP A 112 -4.08 6.38 1.36
N VAL A 113 -2.77 6.47 1.60
CA VAL A 113 -2.19 7.13 2.79
C VAL A 113 -1.77 8.60 2.57
N ARG A 114 -1.52 8.99 1.32
CA ARG A 114 -1.08 10.33 0.93
C ARG A 114 -1.76 10.75 -0.38
N PRO A 115 -1.77 12.06 -0.72
CA PRO A 115 -2.35 12.55 -1.97
C PRO A 115 -1.63 12.00 -3.20
N GLU A 116 -0.34 11.73 -3.06
CA GLU A 116 0.51 11.13 -4.07
C GLU A 116 0.71 9.64 -3.78
N ASN A 117 0.88 8.85 -4.83
CA ASN A 117 1.24 7.44 -4.69
C ASN A 117 2.61 7.34 -4.03
N VAL A 118 2.69 6.54 -2.97
CA VAL A 118 3.96 6.29 -2.28
C VAL A 118 4.44 4.89 -2.58
N SER A 119 5.76 4.75 -2.73
CA SER A 119 6.44 3.47 -2.78
C SER A 119 7.49 3.40 -1.66
N TYR A 120 7.59 2.24 -1.01
CA TYR A 120 8.59 1.98 0.01
C TYR A 120 8.98 0.51 0.08
N TRP A 121 10.21 0.28 0.48
CA TRP A 121 10.74 -1.04 0.83
C TRP A 121 10.29 -1.43 2.23
N ALA A 122 9.91 -2.69 2.40
CA ALA A 122 9.64 -3.29 3.70
C ALA A 122 10.20 -4.71 3.75
N LYS A 123 10.73 -5.11 4.91
CA LYS A 123 11.25 -6.45 5.15
C LYS A 123 10.29 -7.30 5.96
N GLN A 124 10.22 -8.57 5.57
CA GLN A 124 9.63 -9.60 6.41
C GLN A 124 10.18 -10.99 6.07
N GLN A 125 10.72 -11.68 7.09
CA GLN A 125 11.42 -12.94 6.93
C GLN A 125 10.51 -14.12 6.52
N ASP A 126 9.26 -14.13 6.98
CA ASP A 126 8.44 -15.36 6.95
C ASP A 126 7.66 -15.58 5.65
N ILE A 127 7.38 -14.53 4.86
CA ILE A 127 6.45 -14.65 3.73
C ILE A 127 7.12 -14.99 2.40
N LYS A 128 8.43 -14.80 2.26
CA LYS A 128 9.12 -15.12 0.99
C LYS A 128 8.86 -16.58 0.61
N VAL A 129 9.05 -17.48 1.58
CA VAL A 129 8.77 -18.91 1.43
C VAL A 129 7.28 -19.18 1.21
N TYR A 130 6.39 -18.37 1.82
CA TYR A 130 4.94 -18.53 1.71
C TYR A 130 4.41 -18.08 0.34
N LEU A 131 4.92 -16.98 -0.21
CA LEU A 131 4.61 -16.50 -1.56
C LEU A 131 5.19 -17.41 -2.63
N GLU A 132 6.43 -17.85 -2.48
CA GLU A 132 7.03 -18.87 -3.35
C GLU A 132 6.19 -20.16 -3.36
N ARG A 133 5.67 -20.58 -2.20
CA ARG A 133 4.75 -21.72 -2.11
C ARG A 133 3.37 -21.46 -2.72
N LEU A 134 2.78 -20.29 -2.51
CA LEU A 134 1.49 -19.93 -3.11
C LEU A 134 1.58 -19.96 -4.64
N VAL A 135 2.64 -19.39 -5.20
CA VAL A 135 2.93 -19.45 -6.63
C VAL A 135 3.18 -20.90 -7.08
N ALA A 136 3.94 -21.70 -6.32
CA ALA A 136 4.26 -23.08 -6.68
C ALA A 136 3.06 -24.05 -6.60
N VAL A 137 2.18 -23.93 -5.61
CA VAL A 137 0.94 -24.73 -5.49
C VAL A 137 0.04 -24.46 -6.70
N GLN A 138 0.04 -23.23 -7.20
CA GLN A 138 -0.74 -22.82 -8.38
C GLN A 138 -0.21 -23.39 -9.70
N ILE A 139 1.08 -23.77 -9.77
CA ILE A 139 1.67 -24.44 -10.94
C ILE A 139 1.29 -25.93 -10.96
N ASN A 140 1.19 -26.58 -9.79
CA ASN A 140 0.90 -28.01 -9.70
C ASN A 140 -0.57 -28.38 -9.97
N GLU A 141 -1.53 -27.48 -9.72
CA GLU A 141 -2.94 -27.68 -10.10
C GLU A 141 -3.20 -27.64 -11.62
N ILE A 142 -2.20 -27.21 -12.42
CA ILE A 142 -2.30 -27.13 -13.89
C ILE A 142 -1.69 -28.37 -14.57
N GLN A 143 -0.90 -29.17 -13.86
CA GLN A 143 -0.24 -30.38 -14.38
C GLN A 143 -0.82 -31.71 -13.88
N GLY A 144 -1.85 -31.68 -13.03
CA GLY A 144 -2.61 -32.86 -12.58
C GLY A 144 -3.99 -32.91 -13.22
#